data_AF-A0A2W7AF02-F1
#
_entry.id   AF-A0A2W7AF02-F1
#
_cell.length_a   1.000
_cell.length_b   1.000
_cell.length_c   1.000
_cell.angle_alpha   90.00
_cell.angle_beta   90.00
_cell.angle_gamma   90.00
#
_symmetry.space_group_name_H-M   'P 1'
#
loop_
_entity.id
_entity.type
_entity.pdbx_description
1 polymer ?
#
loop_
_entity_poly.entity_id
_entity_poly.type
_entity_poly.pdbx_seq_one_letter_code
_entity_poly.pdbx_strand_id
1 'polypeptide(L)'
;MDERRFVNHVLWIISIGAIAPFAIVSQTNAQAKITIPQAPVEPSLWWKTQRLQEGWVENIEIDEESRQAIVTINITRWTASDYLQRFSFLFKLGTEAQKQNFTVLLHNRRDQKIAEYSTIEERWLIDPTSLGAEPFRVNPPGIFQQ
;
A
#
# COMPACT_ATOMS: atom_id res chain seq x y z
N MET A 1 17.39 2.59 77.54
CA MET A 1 16.97 1.90 76.31
C MET A 1 16.78 2.99 75.28
N ASP A 2 17.86 3.49 74.70
CA ASP A 2 18.53 2.97 73.48
C ASP A 2 18.19 3.96 72.36
N GLU A 3 19.04 4.38 71.43
CA GLU A 3 20.48 4.38 71.30
C GLU A 3 20.76 5.42 70.18
N ARG A 4 21.87 6.15 70.31
CA ARG A 4 22.84 6.56 69.27
C ARG A 4 22.44 6.34 67.79
N ARG A 5 22.77 7.16 66.78
CA ARG A 5 23.74 8.25 66.49
C ARG A 5 23.63 8.51 64.95
N PHE A 6 24.42 9.48 64.46
CA PHE A 6 24.93 9.62 63.07
C PHE A 6 23.99 10.28 62.04
N VAL A 7 24.41 11.12 61.09
CA VAL A 7 25.56 12.01 60.82
C VAL A 7 25.32 12.55 59.39
N ASN A 8 25.75 13.78 59.15
CA ASN A 8 26.15 14.42 57.89
C ASN A 8 25.27 14.41 56.63
N HIS A 9 25.06 15.65 56.16
CA HIS A 9 25.35 16.15 54.81
C HIS A 9 25.52 15.13 53.69
N VAL A 10 24.68 15.22 52.65
CA VAL A 10 25.19 15.28 51.28
C VAL A 10 24.25 16.10 50.37
N LEU A 11 24.77 17.22 49.87
CA LEU A 11 24.30 17.92 48.66
C LEU A 11 24.33 16.95 47.47
N TRP A 12 23.22 16.72 46.78
CA TRP A 12 23.27 16.09 45.46
C TRP A 12 22.51 16.88 44.38
N ILE A 13 23.33 17.62 43.64
CA ILE A 13 23.41 17.73 42.17
C ILE A 13 22.23 18.37 41.42
N ILE A 14 22.49 19.60 40.99
CA ILE A 14 21.86 20.26 39.85
C ILE A 14 22.08 19.39 38.61
N SER A 15 21.02 18.79 38.09
CA SER A 15 21.04 18.17 36.77
C SER A 15 21.03 19.29 35.73
N ILE A 16 22.19 19.57 35.13
CA ILE A 16 22.26 20.38 33.91
C ILE A 16 21.68 19.51 32.80
N GLY A 17 20.40 19.70 32.49
CA GLY A 17 19.81 19.19 31.27
C GLY A 17 20.50 19.85 30.08
N ALA A 18 21.24 19.08 29.29
CA ALA A 18 21.78 19.53 28.03
C ALA A 18 20.61 19.92 27.10
N ILE A 19 20.40 21.22 26.90
CA ILE A 19 19.48 21.71 25.87
C ILE A 19 20.21 21.50 24.55
N ALA A 20 19.88 20.42 23.84
CA ALA A 20 20.27 20.30 22.44
C ALA A 20 19.55 21.40 21.64
N PRO A 21 20.24 22.16 20.77
CA PRO A 21 19.56 23.10 19.90
C PRO A 21 18.72 22.29 18.90
N PHE A 22 17.40 22.53 18.93
CA PHE A 22 16.50 22.08 17.87
C PHE A 22 16.93 22.76 16.57
N ALA A 23 17.63 22.02 15.71
CA ALA A 23 17.83 22.45 14.34
C ALA A 23 16.47 22.47 13.64
N ILE A 24 15.91 23.66 13.43
CA ILE A 24 14.77 23.85 12.54
C ILE A 24 15.27 23.49 11.15
N VAL A 25 14.93 22.28 10.70
CA VAL A 25 15.09 21.90 9.29
C VAL A 25 14.08 22.74 8.52
N SER A 26 14.56 23.82 7.88
CA SER A 26 13.78 24.52 6.87
C SER A 26 13.48 23.54 5.75
N GLN A 27 12.27 22.96 5.76
CA GLN A 27 11.75 22.23 4.63
C GLN A 27 11.61 23.24 3.49
N THR A 28 12.56 23.25 2.56
CA THR A 28 12.40 23.91 1.28
C THR A 28 11.28 23.19 0.55
N ASN A 29 10.05 23.67 0.71
CA ASN A 29 8.92 23.31 -0.12
C ASN A 29 9.27 23.75 -1.55
N ALA A 30 9.89 22.85 -2.32
CA ALA A 30 9.97 22.98 -3.76
C ALA A 30 8.52 23.04 -4.25
N GLN A 31 8.03 24.25 -4.51
CA GLN A 31 6.72 24.47 -5.08
C GLN A 31 6.72 23.81 -6.46
N ALA A 32 6.15 22.60 -6.53
CA ALA A 32 5.91 21.91 -7.78
C ALA A 32 5.06 22.84 -8.65
N LYS A 33 5.61 23.33 -9.76
CA LYS A 33 4.92 24.23 -10.68
C LYS A 33 3.74 23.50 -11.30
N ILE A 34 2.54 23.69 -10.75
CA ILE A 34 1.31 23.08 -11.25
C ILE A 34 1.00 23.70 -12.61
N THR A 35 1.24 22.93 -13.67
CA THR A 35 0.92 23.34 -15.05
C THR A 35 -0.44 22.75 -15.41
N ILE A 36 -1.47 23.59 -15.50
CA ILE A 36 -2.80 23.17 -15.94
C ILE A 36 -2.79 23.13 -17.47
N PRO A 37 -3.02 21.96 -18.09
CA PRO A 37 -3.01 21.85 -19.55
C PRO A 37 -4.17 22.63 -20.17
N GLN A 38 -3.86 23.36 -21.25
CA GLN A 38 -4.81 24.21 -21.98
C GLN A 38 -5.53 23.47 -23.12
N ALA A 39 -5.21 22.19 -23.31
CA ALA A 39 -5.83 21.29 -24.28
C ALA A 39 -6.18 19.96 -23.59
N PRO A 40 -7.13 19.18 -24.12
CA PRO A 40 -7.41 17.84 -23.61
C PRO A 40 -6.13 17.00 -23.64
N VAL A 41 -5.70 16.54 -22.48
CA VAL A 41 -4.58 15.60 -22.33
C VAL A 41 -5.11 14.33 -21.70
N GLU A 42 -4.52 13.21 -22.10
CA GLU A 42 -4.83 11.94 -21.49
C GLU A 42 -4.51 11.98 -19.98
N PRO A 43 -5.46 11.62 -19.10
CA PRO A 43 -5.22 11.64 -17.67
C PRO A 43 -4.17 10.60 -17.29
N SER A 44 -3.38 10.91 -16.26
CA SER A 44 -2.36 10.00 -15.74
C SER A 44 -2.97 8.68 -15.29
N LEU A 45 -2.17 7.62 -15.33
CA LEU A 45 -2.57 6.30 -14.83
C LEU A 45 -3.07 6.38 -13.38
N TRP A 46 -2.47 7.25 -12.56
CA TRP A 46 -2.91 7.56 -11.21
C TRP A 46 -4.34 8.13 -11.15
N TRP A 47 -4.67 9.12 -11.98
CA TRP A 47 -6.01 9.73 -12.00
C TRP A 47 -7.08 8.74 -12.46
N LYS A 48 -6.74 7.89 -13.45
CA LYS A 48 -7.63 6.85 -13.96
C LYS A 48 -7.88 5.74 -12.93
N THR A 49 -6.85 5.34 -12.20
CA THR A 49 -6.94 4.29 -11.18
C THR A 49 -7.69 4.75 -9.93
N GLN A 50 -7.58 6.02 -9.55
CA GLN A 50 -8.31 6.58 -8.41
C GLN A 50 -9.84 6.50 -8.57
N ARG A 51 -10.34 6.44 -9.81
CA ARG A 51 -11.77 6.26 -10.13
C ARG A 51 -12.23 4.80 -10.07
N LEU A 52 -11.31 3.85 -9.87
CA LEU A 52 -11.58 2.43 -9.68
C LEU A 52 -11.89 2.16 -8.21
N GLN A 53 -13.15 2.42 -7.81
CA GLN A 53 -13.68 2.14 -6.47
C GLN A 53 -12.90 2.82 -5.34
N GLU A 54 -13.42 3.96 -4.87
CA GLU A 54 -12.80 4.81 -3.86
C GLU A 54 -12.21 4.02 -2.67
N GLY A 55 -10.93 4.26 -2.37
CA GLY A 55 -10.24 3.71 -1.20
C GLY A 55 -9.63 2.32 -1.36
N TRP A 56 -9.66 1.72 -2.56
CA TRP A 56 -9.00 0.44 -2.83
C TRP A 56 -7.49 0.56 -3.02
N VAL A 57 -7.04 1.62 -3.68
CA VAL A 57 -5.62 1.88 -3.91
C VAL A 57 -5.09 2.79 -2.80
N GLU A 58 -4.02 2.35 -2.15
CA GLU A 58 -3.33 3.08 -1.09
C GLU A 58 -2.13 3.86 -1.62
N ASN A 59 -1.43 3.30 -2.62
CA ASN A 59 -0.25 3.91 -3.22
C ASN A 59 -0.05 3.39 -4.65
N ILE A 60 0.62 4.19 -5.48
CA ILE A 60 1.10 3.78 -6.81
C ILE A 60 2.52 4.31 -6.97
N GLU A 61 3.46 3.41 -7.19
CA GLU A 61 4.85 3.72 -7.54
C GLU A 61 5.07 3.34 -8.99
N ILE A 62 5.69 4.23 -9.76
CA ILE A 62 5.94 4.02 -11.18
C ILE A 62 7.44 4.14 -11.42
N ASP A 63 8.01 3.08 -11.99
CA ASP A 63 9.34 3.07 -12.56
C ASP A 63 9.23 3.15 -14.09
N GLU A 64 9.55 4.32 -14.63
CA GLU A 64 9.49 4.57 -16.07
C GLU A 64 10.59 3.85 -16.84
N GLU A 65 11.75 3.58 -16.22
CA GLU A 65 12.88 2.92 -16.87
C GLU A 65 12.56 1.44 -17.09
N SER A 66 12.05 0.76 -16.06
CA SER A 66 11.65 -0.64 -16.14
C SER A 66 10.24 -0.87 -16.69
N ARG A 67 9.49 0.21 -16.98
CA ARG A 67 8.08 0.16 -17.39
C ARG A 67 7.24 -0.67 -16.42
N GLN A 68 7.45 -0.47 -15.13
CA GLN A 68 6.76 -1.18 -14.07
C GLN A 68 5.98 -0.21 -13.18
N ALA A 69 4.76 -0.60 -12.81
CA ALA A 69 3.99 0.10 -11.79
C ALA A 69 3.67 -0.86 -10.63
N ILE A 70 3.99 -0.44 -9.41
CA ILE A 70 3.62 -1.14 -8.18
C ILE A 70 2.40 -0.44 -7.61
N VAL A 71 1.28 -1.15 -7.55
CA VAL A 71 0.01 -0.68 -7.01
C VAL A 71 -0.22 -1.34 -5.66
N THR A 72 -0.16 -0.56 -4.59
CA THR A 72 -0.47 -1.02 -3.23
C THR A 72 -1.96 -0.89 -2.99
N ILE A 73 -2.63 -1.98 -2.60
CA ILE A 73 -4.06 -1.99 -2.28
C ILE A 73 -4.35 -2.12 -0.80
N ASN A 74 -5.53 -1.61 -0.43
CA ASN A 74 -6.12 -1.82 0.88
C ASN A 74 -6.65 -3.26 0.97
N ILE A 75 -5.90 -4.12 1.66
CA ILE A 75 -6.23 -5.53 1.74
C ILE A 75 -7.57 -5.78 2.45
N THR A 76 -7.98 -4.93 3.39
CA THR A 76 -9.27 -5.05 4.08
C THR A 76 -10.44 -4.82 3.13
N ARG A 77 -10.36 -3.81 2.26
CA ARG A 77 -11.38 -3.58 1.23
C ARG A 77 -11.33 -4.66 0.16
N TRP A 78 -10.14 -5.06 -0.28
CA TRP A 78 -9.96 -6.15 -1.24
C TRP A 78 -10.69 -7.42 -0.77
N THR A 79 -10.43 -7.86 0.46
CA THR A 79 -11.02 -9.09 1.01
C THR A 79 -12.51 -8.98 1.30
N ALA A 80 -13.01 -7.78 1.65
CA ALA A 80 -14.45 -7.54 1.83
C ALA A 80 -15.25 -7.53 0.51
N SER A 81 -14.57 -7.40 -0.62
CA SER A 81 -15.21 -7.22 -1.92
C SER A 81 -15.52 -8.53 -2.62
N ASP A 82 -16.61 -8.57 -3.37
CA ASP A 82 -16.98 -9.75 -4.14
C ASP A 82 -16.08 -9.95 -5.38
N TYR A 83 -16.22 -11.12 -6.02
CA TYR A 83 -15.46 -11.48 -7.21
C TYR A 83 -15.63 -10.47 -8.35
N LEU A 84 -16.85 -9.99 -8.61
CA LEU A 84 -17.14 -9.09 -9.73
C LEU A 84 -16.48 -7.72 -9.53
N GLN A 85 -16.42 -7.24 -8.29
CA GLN A 85 -15.71 -6.00 -7.94
C GLN A 85 -14.20 -6.14 -8.17
N ARG A 86 -13.58 -7.22 -7.66
CA ARG A 86 -12.15 -7.50 -7.86
C ARG A 86 -11.81 -7.66 -9.34
N PHE A 87 -12.63 -8.41 -10.07
CA PHE A 87 -12.49 -8.59 -11.51
C PHE A 87 -12.60 -7.26 -12.25
N SER A 88 -13.61 -6.44 -11.94
CA SER A 88 -13.81 -5.13 -12.60
C SER A 88 -12.64 -4.19 -12.36
N PHE A 89 -12.06 -4.20 -11.15
CA PHE A 89 -10.86 -3.44 -10.82
C PHE A 89 -9.65 -3.92 -11.66
N LEU A 90 -9.35 -5.22 -11.61
CA LEU A 90 -8.23 -5.82 -12.34
C LEU A 90 -8.36 -5.62 -13.85
N PHE A 91 -9.56 -5.81 -14.40
CA PHE A 91 -9.83 -5.62 -15.82
C PHE A 91 -9.50 -4.20 -16.27
N LYS A 92 -9.99 -3.19 -15.54
CA LYS A 92 -9.74 -1.78 -15.89
C LYS A 92 -8.26 -1.40 -15.71
N LEU A 93 -7.63 -1.85 -14.62
CA LEU A 93 -6.21 -1.59 -14.37
C LEU A 93 -5.33 -2.25 -15.45
N GLY A 94 -5.58 -3.51 -15.77
CA GLY A 94 -4.86 -4.24 -16.82
C GLY A 94 -5.07 -3.62 -18.21
N THR A 95 -6.29 -3.16 -18.53
CA THR A 95 -6.56 -2.44 -19.78
C THR A 95 -5.72 -1.16 -19.90
N GLU A 96 -5.60 -0.39 -18.83
CA GLU A 96 -4.78 0.83 -18.85
C GLU A 96 -3.28 0.54 -18.87
N ALA A 97 -2.85 -0.54 -18.21
CA ALA A 97 -1.48 -1.03 -18.24
C ALA A 97 -1.08 -1.49 -19.65
N GLN A 98 -1.96 -2.24 -20.33
CA GLN A 98 -1.76 -2.70 -21.71
C GLN A 98 -1.54 -1.53 -22.67
N LYS A 99 -2.43 -0.52 -22.64
CA LYS A 99 -2.35 0.66 -23.52
C LYS A 99 -1.02 1.40 -23.39
N GLN A 100 -0.45 1.41 -22.19
CA GLN A 100 0.77 2.15 -21.88
C GLN A 100 2.02 1.26 -21.87
N ASN A 101 1.86 -0.04 -22.14
CA ASN A 101 2.91 -1.06 -22.10
C ASN A 101 3.66 -1.09 -20.74
N PHE A 102 2.90 -1.16 -19.64
CA PHE A 102 3.43 -1.30 -18.28
C PHE A 102 3.12 -2.67 -17.68
N THR A 103 4.13 -3.29 -17.08
CA THR A 103 3.91 -4.41 -16.15
C THR A 103 3.36 -3.84 -14.85
N VAL A 104 2.31 -4.46 -14.29
CA VAL A 104 1.72 -4.00 -13.02
C VAL A 104 1.85 -5.06 -11.94
N LEU A 105 2.44 -4.69 -10.82
CA LEU A 105 2.48 -5.51 -9.61
C LEU A 105 1.43 -5.01 -8.62
N LEU A 106 0.48 -5.87 -8.26
CA LEU A 106 -0.55 -5.57 -7.27
C LEU A 106 -0.15 -6.15 -5.93
N HIS A 107 0.18 -5.30 -4.96
CA HIS A 107 0.71 -5.68 -3.66
C HIS A 107 -0.21 -5.20 -2.53
N ASN A 108 -0.11 -5.81 -1.34
CA ASN A 108 -0.63 -5.19 -0.12
C ASN A 108 0.45 -4.35 0.59
N ARG A 109 0.07 -3.65 1.66
CA ARG A 109 0.98 -2.83 2.47
C ARG A 109 2.15 -3.59 3.11
N ARG A 110 2.07 -4.93 3.21
CA ARG A 110 3.16 -5.78 3.71
C ARG A 110 4.06 -6.28 2.57
N ASP A 111 3.96 -5.68 1.40
CA ASP A 111 4.68 -6.05 0.19
C ASP A 111 4.41 -7.49 -0.29
N GLN A 112 3.25 -8.04 0.08
CA GLN A 112 2.83 -9.35 -0.43
C GLN A 112 2.20 -9.17 -1.80
N LYS A 113 2.78 -9.84 -2.81
CA LYS A 113 2.23 -9.87 -4.17
C LYS A 113 0.90 -10.61 -4.22
N ILE A 114 -0.10 -9.96 -4.78
CA ILE A 114 -1.47 -10.48 -4.95
C ILE A 114 -1.65 -10.91 -6.41
N ALA A 115 -1.28 -10.04 -7.34
CA ALA A 115 -1.48 -10.24 -8.76
C ALA A 115 -0.39 -9.52 -9.55
N GLU A 116 -0.14 -9.98 -10.77
CA GLU A 116 0.78 -9.36 -11.70
C GLU A 116 0.14 -9.30 -13.08
N TYR A 117 0.11 -8.12 -13.70
CA TYR A 117 -0.27 -7.99 -15.09
C TYR A 117 0.99 -8.09 -15.95
N SER A 118 1.06 -9.13 -16.79
CA SER A 118 2.13 -9.32 -17.74
C SER A 118 1.77 -8.65 -19.07
N THR A 119 2.62 -7.74 -19.53
CA THR A 119 2.49 -7.15 -20.88
C THR A 119 2.85 -8.13 -21.98
N ILE A 120 3.66 -9.15 -21.68
CA ILE A 120 4.08 -10.17 -22.65
C ILE A 120 2.93 -11.17 -22.89
N GLU A 121 2.27 -11.60 -21.82
CA GLU A 121 1.18 -12.57 -21.89
C GLU A 121 -0.20 -11.92 -22.03
N GLU A 122 -0.26 -10.58 -21.94
CA GLU A 122 -1.48 -9.76 -21.99
C GLU A 122 -2.57 -10.23 -21.03
N ARG A 123 -2.16 -10.73 -19.86
CA ARG A 123 -3.07 -11.29 -18.85
C ARG A 123 -2.57 -11.05 -17.44
N TRP A 124 -3.50 -11.16 -16.52
CA TRP A 124 -3.17 -11.25 -15.11
C TRP A 124 -2.69 -12.66 -14.75
N LEU A 125 -1.54 -12.69 -14.09
CA LEU A 125 -0.97 -13.81 -13.35
C LEU A 125 -1.39 -13.63 -11.88
N ILE A 126 -2.31 -14.47 -11.42
CA ILE A 126 -2.88 -14.38 -10.09
C ILE A 126 -2.91 -15.75 -9.45
N ASP A 127 -2.50 -15.83 -8.18
CA ASP A 127 -2.72 -17.02 -7.38
C ASP A 127 -4.23 -17.16 -7.12
N PRO A 128 -4.90 -18.26 -7.53
CA PRO A 128 -6.33 -18.45 -7.31
C PRO A 128 -6.78 -18.26 -5.86
N THR A 129 -5.93 -18.61 -4.89
CA THR A 129 -6.23 -18.45 -3.45
C THR A 129 -6.39 -16.99 -3.05
N SER A 130 -5.68 -16.07 -3.71
CA SER A 130 -5.71 -14.62 -3.43
C SER A 130 -6.96 -13.90 -3.95
N LEU A 131 -7.68 -14.51 -4.90
CA LEU A 131 -8.93 -14.00 -5.46
C LEU A 131 -10.16 -14.37 -4.64
N GLY A 132 -10.01 -15.13 -3.55
CA GLY A 132 -11.13 -15.80 -2.88
C GLY A 132 -11.82 -16.80 -3.81
N ALA A 133 -11.11 -17.27 -4.85
CA ALA A 133 -11.63 -18.17 -5.85
C ALA A 133 -11.52 -19.63 -5.38
N GLU A 134 -12.20 -19.94 -4.27
CA GLU A 134 -12.83 -21.26 -4.09
C GLU A 134 -14.31 -21.14 -4.52
N PRO A 135 -14.66 -20.80 -5.78
CA PRO A 135 -16.06 -20.60 -6.17
C PRO A 135 -16.88 -21.90 -6.05
N PHE A 136 -16.20 -23.05 -6.01
CA PHE A 136 -16.79 -24.36 -5.84
C PHE A 136 -16.08 -25.07 -4.71
N ARG A 137 -16.70 -25.11 -3.53
CA ARG A 137 -16.38 -26.17 -2.56
C ARG A 137 -16.95 -27.45 -3.14
N VAL A 138 -16.13 -28.49 -3.26
CA VAL A 138 -16.65 -29.83 -3.49
C VAL A 138 -17.56 -30.12 -2.30
N ASN A 139 -18.88 -30.23 -2.52
CA ASN A 139 -19.74 -30.81 -1.51
C ASN A 139 -19.38 -32.30 -1.50
N PRO A 140 -18.67 -32.82 -0.48
CA PRO A 140 -18.46 -34.24 -0.41
C PRO A 140 -19.85 -34.90 -0.33
N PRO A 141 -20.13 -35.97 -1.11
CA PRO A 141 -21.36 -36.71 -0.92
C PRO A 141 -21.43 -37.14 0.55
N GLY A 142 -22.57 -36.93 1.20
CA GLY A 142 -22.78 -37.07 2.65
C GLY A 142 -22.69 -38.50 3.19
N ILE A 143 -21.80 -39.34 2.64
CA ILE A 143 -21.64 -40.76 2.97
C ILE A 143 -20.42 -40.97 3.86
N PHE A 144 -20.14 -40.12 4.84
CA PHE A 144 -19.19 -40.42 5.93
C PHE A 144 -19.51 -39.65 7.22
N GLN A 145 -20.80 -39.60 7.59
CA GLN A 145 -21.24 -39.22 8.93
C GLN A 145 -22.10 -40.36 9.51
N GLN A 146 -21.46 -41.48 9.81
CA GLN A 146 -21.93 -42.49 10.77
C GLN A 146 -20.72 -43.03 11.54
#